data_AF-A0A0B2QZJ9-F1
#
_entry.id   AF-A0A0B2QZJ9-F1
#
_cell.length_a   1.000
_cell.length_b   1.000
_cell.length_c   1.000
_cell.angle_alpha   90.00
_cell.angle_beta   90.00
_cell.angle_gamma   90.00
#
_symmetry.space_group_name_H-M   'P 1'
#
loop_
_entity.id
_entity.type
_entity.pdbx_description
1 polymer ?
#
loop_
_entity_poly.entity_id
_entity_poly.type
_entity_poly.pdbx_seq_one_letter_code
_entity_poly.pdbx_strand_id
1 'polypeptide(L)'
;MTTAFERHALPLFLFLFLTPIINASIHDYSNEPFTHRSDAFFFHGGSEALFAKSFIRFETVTFARPRESASVHGRMQSNTGLVEAIILEVRDRNRIGGSYLKSDLICCDPKLAKDRNCNLGEVIIQKNPDNHELPKRIKTFFQGTDEQVQMDAVTLEINATGMYYLYFMFCDPSLKGTTIQGRTVWRNPNGYLPGKMAPLMTLYGFMSLAYLLLGLAWFLRFVQFWKDIIQLHYHITAVIALGMCEMAVWYFEYANFNSTGTRPMGITLWAVTFTSVKKTLSRTRRNLAKLELYRKFTNTLAVSVLLSIAWIGFELYFNATDPLSELWQIAWIIPAFWCLLSYALLVVICILWAPSRNPTRYAYMEETGDDFDEEGISLTSSVAKISGDVAAKLDRKAIDHAFGEDLEEDKRE
;
A
#
# COMPACT_ATOMS: atom_id res chain seq x y z
N MET A 1 15.23 -27.62 17.85
CA MET A 1 14.21 -26.82 17.11
C MET A 1 14.81 -25.54 16.50
N THR A 2 16.09 -25.54 16.14
CA THR A 2 16.84 -24.37 15.63
C THR A 2 17.27 -24.54 14.16
N THR A 3 17.22 -25.75 13.61
CA THR A 3 17.73 -26.07 12.27
C THR A 3 16.69 -26.00 11.15
N ALA A 4 15.39 -25.94 11.48
CA ALA A 4 14.31 -25.84 10.50
C ALA A 4 14.02 -24.39 10.08
N PHE A 5 14.37 -23.41 10.91
CA PHE A 5 14.13 -21.98 10.63
C PHE A 5 15.15 -21.40 9.63
N GLU A 6 16.41 -21.86 9.67
CA GLU A 6 17.46 -21.41 8.73
C GLU A 6 17.24 -21.91 7.28
N ARG A 7 16.73 -23.12 7.08
CA ARG A 7 16.54 -23.71 5.74
C ARG A 7 15.45 -23.06 4.91
N HIS A 8 14.48 -22.39 5.54
CA HIS A 8 13.41 -21.68 4.84
C HIS A 8 13.62 -20.17 4.79
N ALA A 9 14.46 -19.60 5.66
CA ALA A 9 14.78 -18.18 5.66
C ALA A 9 15.72 -17.77 4.51
N LEU A 10 16.74 -18.59 4.20
CA LEU A 10 17.69 -18.31 3.12
C LEU A 10 17.06 -18.19 1.71
N PRO A 11 16.18 -19.11 1.26
CA PRO A 11 15.56 -19.00 -0.06
C PRO A 11 14.54 -17.84 -0.13
N LEU A 12 13.92 -17.47 0.99
CA LEU A 12 13.03 -16.30 1.08
C LEU A 12 13.83 -14.98 0.97
N PHE A 13 15.04 -14.96 1.55
CA PHE A 13 15.98 -13.84 1.47
C PHE A 13 16.55 -13.66 0.05
N LEU A 14 16.75 -14.75 -0.69
CA LEU A 14 17.17 -14.70 -2.10
C LEU A 14 16.07 -14.24 -3.05
N PHE A 15 14.81 -14.59 -2.77
CA PHE A 15 13.66 -14.20 -3.60
C PHE A 15 13.35 -12.68 -3.49
N LEU A 16 13.82 -12.01 -2.42
CA LEU A 16 13.67 -10.57 -2.19
C LEU A 16 14.50 -9.69 -3.15
N PHE A 17 15.56 -10.23 -3.77
CA PHE A 17 16.42 -9.49 -4.70
C PHE A 17 15.94 -9.50 -6.17
N LEU A 18 14.90 -10.26 -6.49
CA LEU A 18 14.40 -10.46 -7.86
C LEU A 18 13.14 -9.63 -8.19
N THR A 19 12.76 -8.69 -7.33
CA THR A 19 11.60 -7.82 -7.60
C THR A 19 11.94 -6.75 -8.63
N PRO A 20 11.06 -6.50 -9.62
CA PRO A 20 11.32 -5.52 -10.66
C PRO A 20 11.42 -4.12 -10.07
N ILE A 21 12.39 -3.35 -10.57
CA ILE A 21 12.54 -1.92 -10.26
C ILE A 21 11.31 -1.21 -10.82
N ILE A 22 10.49 -0.61 -9.95
CA ILE A 22 9.39 0.24 -10.42
C ILE A 22 9.91 1.66 -10.58
N ASN A 23 9.88 2.08 -11.83
CA ASN A 23 10.19 3.39 -12.33
C ASN A 23 9.07 4.37 -11.93
N ALA A 24 9.40 5.34 -11.07
CA ALA A 24 8.45 6.35 -10.58
C ALA A 24 8.73 7.70 -11.24
N SER A 25 9.81 8.40 -10.87
CA SER A 25 10.16 9.70 -11.49
C SER A 25 10.83 9.59 -12.86
N ILE A 26 11.44 8.44 -13.14
CA ILE A 26 11.95 8.09 -14.47
C ILE A 26 10.97 7.06 -14.99
N HIS A 27 10.37 7.29 -16.15
CA HIS A 27 9.51 6.31 -16.81
C HIS A 27 10.26 5.74 -18.01
N ASP A 28 10.34 4.41 -18.06
CA ASP A 28 10.98 3.67 -19.14
C ASP A 28 9.91 2.84 -19.84
N TYR A 29 9.92 2.85 -21.16
CA TYR A 29 8.96 2.19 -22.03
C TYR A 29 9.71 1.14 -22.83
N SER A 30 9.31 -0.12 -22.69
CA SER A 30 10.00 -1.25 -23.31
C SER A 30 9.08 -1.98 -24.29
N ASN A 31 8.94 -1.43 -25.50
CA ASN A 31 8.14 -1.99 -26.60
C ASN A 31 6.69 -2.26 -26.20
N GLU A 32 6.07 -1.27 -25.54
CA GLU A 32 4.71 -1.41 -25.05
C GLU A 32 3.69 -1.02 -26.14
N PRO A 33 2.59 -1.76 -26.29
CA PRO A 33 1.58 -1.46 -27.30
C PRO A 33 0.62 -0.35 -26.84
N PHE A 34 0.08 0.40 -27.80
CA PHE A 34 -1.01 1.34 -27.53
C PHE A 34 -2.35 0.62 -27.36
N THR A 35 -3.17 1.13 -26.45
CA THR A 35 -4.51 0.60 -26.18
C THR A 35 -5.58 1.40 -26.93
N HIS A 36 -6.52 0.71 -27.56
CA HIS A 36 -7.63 1.37 -28.24
C HIS A 36 -8.65 1.91 -27.23
N ARG A 37 -8.97 3.20 -27.31
CA ARG A 37 -9.91 3.91 -26.43
C ARG A 37 -10.76 4.85 -27.29
N SER A 38 -12.06 4.59 -27.37
CA SER A 38 -12.98 5.36 -28.22
C SER A 38 -12.57 5.33 -29.69
N ASP A 39 -12.21 6.47 -30.28
CA ASP A 39 -11.72 6.67 -31.66
C ASP A 39 -10.20 6.92 -31.74
N ALA A 40 -9.48 6.76 -30.62
CA ALA A 40 -8.04 6.99 -30.52
C ALA A 40 -7.29 5.75 -30.01
N PHE A 41 -5.99 5.74 -30.25
CA PHE A 41 -5.05 4.84 -29.60
C PHE A 41 -4.29 5.61 -28.52
N PHE A 42 -4.24 5.03 -27.33
CA PHE A 42 -3.82 5.69 -26.10
C PHE A 42 -2.76 4.88 -25.36
N PHE A 43 -1.73 5.56 -24.89
CA PHE A 43 -0.71 5.01 -24.01
C PHE A 43 -0.40 5.99 -22.87
N HIS A 44 -0.38 5.47 -21.63
CA HIS A 44 -0.11 6.26 -20.44
C HIS A 44 1.40 6.35 -20.18
N GLY A 45 1.99 7.50 -20.51
CA GLY A 45 3.44 7.73 -20.40
C GLY A 45 3.94 7.97 -18.98
N GLY A 46 3.10 8.41 -18.05
CA GLY A 46 3.54 8.70 -16.68
C GLY A 46 2.61 9.67 -15.98
N SER A 47 2.72 9.70 -14.65
CA SER A 47 1.93 10.59 -13.81
C SER A 47 2.70 10.92 -12.54
N GLU A 48 3.08 12.18 -12.35
CA GLU A 48 3.86 12.58 -11.19
C GLU A 48 3.46 13.95 -10.64
N ALA A 49 3.61 14.08 -9.31
CA ALA A 49 3.45 15.34 -8.60
C ALA A 49 4.70 16.20 -8.81
N LEU A 50 4.54 17.36 -9.45
CA LEU A 50 5.63 18.29 -9.70
C LEU A 50 5.42 19.61 -8.94
N PHE A 51 6.49 20.14 -8.39
CA PHE A 51 6.52 21.48 -7.82
C PHE A 51 6.85 22.53 -8.89
N ALA A 52 6.56 23.80 -8.61
CA ALA A 52 7.06 24.89 -9.44
C ALA A 52 8.60 24.82 -9.60
N LYS A 53 9.10 25.16 -10.80
CA LYS A 53 10.51 25.04 -11.22
C LYS A 53 11.00 23.60 -11.42
N SER A 54 10.08 22.68 -11.72
CA SER A 54 10.42 21.31 -12.13
C SER A 54 10.64 21.23 -13.64
N PHE A 55 11.13 20.10 -14.13
CA PHE A 55 11.15 19.84 -15.57
C PHE A 55 10.77 18.39 -15.92
N ILE A 56 10.24 18.24 -17.13
CA ILE A 56 10.01 16.96 -17.81
C ILE A 56 10.92 16.91 -19.03
N ARG A 57 11.73 15.87 -19.15
CA ARG A 57 12.68 15.68 -20.26
C ARG A 57 12.37 14.41 -21.03
N PHE A 58 12.24 14.54 -22.34
CA PHE A 58 12.16 13.44 -23.28
C PHE A 58 13.57 13.12 -23.77
N GLU A 59 14.08 11.92 -23.50
CA GLU A 59 15.45 11.55 -23.87
C GLU A 59 15.52 10.74 -25.17
N THR A 60 14.94 9.55 -25.19
CA THR A 60 15.01 8.65 -26.35
C THR A 60 13.66 7.99 -26.60
N VAL A 61 12.61 8.79 -26.84
CA VAL A 61 11.28 8.26 -27.15
C VAL A 61 11.17 7.96 -28.63
N THR A 62 10.89 6.71 -28.95
CA THR A 62 10.77 6.19 -30.31
C THR A 62 9.44 5.45 -30.44
N PHE A 63 8.78 5.64 -31.58
CA PHE A 63 7.57 4.92 -31.95
C PHE A 63 7.88 3.98 -33.11
N ALA A 64 7.43 2.74 -33.02
CA ALA A 64 7.59 1.74 -34.07
C ALA A 64 6.23 1.30 -34.61
N ARG A 65 5.93 1.57 -35.87
CA ARG A 65 4.68 1.15 -36.54
C ARG A 65 4.86 -0.19 -37.26
N PRO A 66 3.78 -0.97 -37.46
CA PRO A 66 3.87 -2.22 -38.21
C PRO A 66 4.26 -2.00 -39.68
N ARG A 67 4.96 -2.99 -40.25
CA ARG A 67 5.40 -2.96 -41.66
C ARG A 67 4.24 -2.83 -42.65
N GLU A 68 3.09 -3.43 -42.33
CA GLU A 68 1.87 -3.30 -43.13
C GLU A 68 1.46 -1.84 -43.28
N SER A 69 1.43 -1.09 -42.17
CA SER A 69 1.14 0.35 -42.13
C SER A 69 2.14 1.18 -42.94
N ALA A 70 3.44 0.86 -42.80
CA ALA A 70 4.50 1.57 -43.53
C ALA A 70 4.44 1.35 -45.04
N SER A 71 4.09 0.13 -45.48
CA SER A 71 4.08 -0.25 -46.90
C SER A 71 2.97 0.40 -47.74
N VAL A 72 1.92 0.92 -47.10
CA VAL A 72 0.81 1.62 -47.77
C VAL A 72 1.25 3.01 -48.26
N HIS A 73 2.29 3.59 -47.67
CA HIS A 73 2.70 4.95 -47.93
C HIS A 73 3.81 5.07 -48.98
N GLY A 74 3.85 6.19 -49.69
CA GLY A 74 4.90 6.48 -50.65
C GLY A 74 6.18 6.98 -49.97
N ARG A 75 7.37 6.56 -50.46
CA ARG A 75 8.68 6.94 -49.87
C ARG A 75 8.92 8.44 -49.70
N MET A 76 8.29 9.28 -50.52
CA MET A 76 8.49 10.74 -50.50
C MET A 76 7.46 11.51 -49.65
N GLN A 77 6.50 10.83 -49.01
CA GLN A 77 5.51 11.50 -48.16
C GLN A 77 6.12 11.90 -46.82
N SER A 78 6.03 13.18 -46.43
CA SER A 78 6.62 13.67 -45.18
C SER A 78 5.79 13.38 -43.93
N ASN A 79 4.48 13.15 -44.09
CA ASN A 79 3.52 12.97 -42.99
C ASN A 79 2.68 11.70 -43.22
N THR A 80 3.20 10.55 -42.81
CA THR A 80 2.58 9.21 -43.04
C THR A 80 2.02 8.59 -41.76
N GLY A 81 1.83 9.43 -40.74
CA GLY A 81 1.32 9.06 -39.43
C GLY A 81 1.74 10.10 -38.39
N LEU A 82 0.82 10.45 -37.48
CA LEU A 82 1.06 11.42 -36.42
C LEU A 82 0.88 10.74 -35.05
N VAL A 83 1.89 10.88 -34.19
CA VAL A 83 1.80 10.55 -32.77
C VAL A 83 1.99 11.82 -31.95
N GLU A 84 1.08 12.06 -31.03
CA GLU A 84 1.04 13.25 -30.18
C GLU A 84 1.38 12.87 -28.74
N ALA A 85 2.39 13.54 -28.18
CA ALA A 85 2.65 13.54 -26.74
C ALA A 85 1.93 14.75 -26.12
N ILE A 86 1.03 14.49 -25.18
CA ILE A 86 0.21 15.50 -24.53
C ILE A 86 0.53 15.51 -23.04
N ILE A 87 0.95 16.67 -22.55
CA ILE A 87 1.18 16.92 -21.13
C ILE A 87 0.10 17.86 -20.62
N LEU A 88 -0.47 17.48 -19.49
CA LEU A 88 -1.56 18.21 -18.87
C LEU A 88 -1.47 18.12 -17.35
N GLU A 89 -2.01 19.11 -16.68
CA GLU A 89 -2.34 19.00 -15.26
C GLU A 89 -3.64 18.20 -15.08
N VAL A 90 -3.79 17.45 -13.98
CA VAL A 90 -5.03 16.69 -13.67
C VAL A 90 -6.28 17.55 -13.84
N ARG A 91 -6.23 18.80 -13.35
CA ARG A 91 -7.37 19.74 -13.38
C ARG A 91 -7.83 20.08 -14.80
N ASP A 92 -6.92 20.02 -15.75
CA ASP A 92 -7.18 20.29 -17.16
C ASP A 92 -7.55 19.02 -17.96
N ARG A 93 -7.75 17.86 -17.29
CA ARG A 93 -8.11 16.60 -17.95
C ARG A 93 -9.36 16.72 -18.81
N ASN A 94 -10.36 17.45 -18.36
CA ASN A 94 -11.62 17.63 -19.09
C ASN A 94 -11.46 18.51 -20.35
N ARG A 95 -10.29 19.15 -20.55
CA ARG A 95 -9.97 19.96 -21.74
C ARG A 95 -9.43 19.11 -22.90
N ILE A 96 -9.16 17.83 -22.68
CA ILE A 96 -8.74 16.89 -23.73
C ILE A 96 -9.95 16.07 -24.17
N GLY A 97 -10.08 15.88 -25.48
CA GLY A 97 -11.19 15.15 -26.08
C GLY A 97 -12.49 15.96 -26.11
N GLY A 98 -13.56 15.26 -26.43
CA GLY A 98 -14.89 15.76 -26.68
C GLY A 98 -15.76 15.82 -25.43
N SER A 99 -15.21 15.63 -24.23
CA SER A 99 -15.97 15.70 -22.98
C SER A 99 -16.66 17.06 -22.81
N TYR A 100 -16.05 18.14 -23.30
CA TYR A 100 -16.68 19.46 -23.39
C TYR A 100 -17.96 19.47 -24.25
N LEU A 101 -17.97 18.66 -25.32
CA LEU A 101 -19.09 18.48 -26.24
C LEU A 101 -20.05 17.37 -25.79
N LYS A 102 -19.89 16.85 -24.56
CA LYS A 102 -20.61 15.66 -24.05
C LYS A 102 -20.49 14.45 -24.97
N SER A 103 -19.34 14.33 -25.64
CA SER A 103 -19.03 13.21 -26.54
C SER A 103 -17.80 12.48 -26.03
N ASP A 104 -17.76 11.17 -26.23
CA ASP A 104 -16.60 10.34 -25.87
C ASP A 104 -15.50 10.36 -26.94
N LEU A 105 -15.65 11.21 -27.97
CA LEU A 105 -14.66 11.37 -29.05
C LEU A 105 -13.40 12.00 -28.50
N ILE A 106 -12.24 11.48 -28.88
CA ILE A 106 -10.93 11.99 -28.50
C ILE A 106 -10.29 12.69 -29.70
N CYS A 107 -10.53 12.17 -30.90
CA CYS A 107 -9.96 12.65 -32.14
C CYS A 107 -10.89 13.65 -32.84
N CYS A 108 -10.29 14.60 -33.55
CA CYS A 108 -11.04 15.57 -34.32
C CYS A 108 -11.67 14.90 -35.55
N ASP A 109 -12.99 14.88 -35.58
CA ASP A 109 -13.76 14.37 -36.72
C ASP A 109 -13.95 15.46 -37.81
N PRO A 110 -14.34 15.07 -39.04
CA PRO A 110 -14.58 16.02 -40.12
C PRO A 110 -15.72 17.01 -39.88
N LYS A 111 -16.61 16.76 -38.91
CA LYS A 111 -17.69 17.69 -38.57
C LYS A 111 -17.15 18.82 -37.69
N LEU A 112 -16.39 18.47 -36.66
CA LEU A 112 -15.74 19.41 -35.73
C LEU A 112 -14.65 20.26 -36.39
N ALA A 113 -13.95 19.69 -37.37
CA ALA A 113 -12.97 20.44 -38.15
C ALA A 113 -13.61 21.56 -39.00
N LYS A 114 -14.84 21.36 -39.49
CA LYS A 114 -15.57 22.38 -40.27
C LYS A 114 -15.98 23.57 -39.42
N ASP A 115 -16.31 23.32 -38.16
CA ASP A 115 -16.61 24.36 -37.18
C ASP A 115 -15.34 25.09 -36.68
N ARG A 116 -14.16 24.74 -37.24
CA ARG A 116 -12.82 25.29 -36.93
C ARG A 116 -12.37 25.11 -35.47
N ASN A 117 -12.91 24.12 -34.78
CA ASN A 117 -12.56 23.86 -33.38
C ASN A 117 -11.30 22.98 -33.23
N CYS A 118 -10.92 22.23 -34.27
CA CYS A 118 -9.75 21.36 -34.27
C CYS A 118 -9.26 21.03 -35.69
N ASN A 119 -8.04 20.49 -35.81
CA ASN A 119 -7.51 19.99 -37.08
C ASN A 119 -7.82 18.50 -37.23
N LEU A 120 -8.18 18.09 -38.44
CA LEU A 120 -8.46 16.70 -38.79
C LEU A 120 -7.30 15.76 -38.40
N GLY A 121 -7.64 14.64 -37.76
CA GLY A 121 -6.66 13.61 -37.37
C GLY A 121 -5.78 13.97 -36.17
N GLU A 122 -6.06 15.08 -35.50
CA GLU A 122 -5.40 15.48 -34.25
C GLU A 122 -6.33 15.27 -33.05
N VAL A 123 -5.74 15.08 -31.86
CA VAL A 123 -6.47 15.04 -30.60
C VAL A 123 -7.10 16.41 -30.32
N ILE A 124 -8.34 16.40 -29.85
CA ILE A 124 -9.06 17.62 -29.45
C ILE A 124 -8.42 18.15 -28.17
N ILE A 125 -7.91 19.39 -28.21
CA ILE A 125 -7.35 20.08 -27.03
C ILE A 125 -7.94 21.49 -26.97
N GLN A 126 -8.59 21.80 -25.85
CA GLN A 126 -9.03 23.15 -25.56
C GLN A 126 -7.92 23.93 -24.85
N LYS A 127 -7.41 24.98 -25.50
CA LYS A 127 -6.43 25.88 -24.89
C LYS A 127 -7.09 26.73 -23.80
N ASN A 128 -6.38 26.91 -22.69
CA ASN A 128 -6.83 27.78 -21.61
C ASN A 128 -6.52 29.25 -21.95
N PRO A 129 -7.50 30.17 -21.89
CA PRO A 129 -7.22 31.61 -22.05
C PRO A 129 -6.31 32.19 -20.95
N ASP A 130 -6.33 31.62 -19.74
CA ASP A 130 -5.54 32.12 -18.61
C ASP A 130 -4.13 31.51 -18.51
N ASN A 131 -3.91 30.35 -19.12
CA ASN A 131 -2.62 29.66 -19.11
C ASN A 131 -2.29 29.16 -20.51
N HIS A 132 -1.52 29.95 -21.27
CA HIS A 132 -1.21 29.64 -22.67
C HIS A 132 -0.23 28.45 -22.84
N GLU A 133 0.37 27.92 -21.77
CA GLU A 133 1.42 26.91 -21.87
C GLU A 133 0.93 25.46 -21.76
N LEU A 134 -0.27 25.22 -21.19
CA LEU A 134 -0.84 23.89 -20.93
C LEU A 134 -2.31 23.79 -21.40
N PRO A 135 -2.79 22.62 -21.86
CA PRO A 135 -2.05 21.38 -22.12
C PRO A 135 -1.02 21.55 -23.24
N LYS A 136 0.18 20.99 -23.04
CA LYS A 136 1.28 21.10 -23.99
C LYS A 136 1.26 19.91 -24.93
N ARG A 137 1.36 20.19 -26.23
CA ARG A 137 1.33 19.19 -27.30
C ARG A 137 2.66 19.17 -28.03
N ILE A 138 3.22 17.98 -28.20
CA ILE A 138 4.40 17.73 -29.04
C ILE A 138 4.01 16.72 -30.11
N LYS A 139 4.24 17.07 -31.38
CA LYS A 139 3.86 16.26 -32.55
C LYS A 139 5.08 15.56 -33.10
N THR A 140 4.94 14.26 -33.35
CA THR A 140 5.97 13.43 -34.00
C THR A 140 5.37 12.79 -35.24
N PHE A 141 6.02 12.97 -36.39
CA PHE A 141 5.49 12.51 -37.68
C PHE A 141 6.35 11.38 -38.26
N PHE A 142 5.72 10.28 -38.65
CA PHE A 142 6.37 9.25 -39.45
C PHE A 142 6.65 9.75 -40.88
N GLN A 143 7.84 9.45 -41.39
CA GLN A 143 8.27 9.85 -42.73
C GLN A 143 8.29 8.64 -43.67
N GLY A 144 7.76 8.83 -44.88
CA GLY A 144 7.77 7.86 -45.96
C GLY A 144 7.36 6.45 -45.53
N THR A 145 8.27 5.50 -45.76
CA THR A 145 8.08 4.08 -45.43
C THR A 145 8.81 3.66 -44.15
N ASP A 146 9.26 4.62 -43.33
CA ASP A 146 10.06 4.31 -42.16
C ASP A 146 9.20 3.61 -41.11
N GLU A 147 9.69 2.50 -40.56
CA GLU A 147 8.99 1.74 -39.52
C GLU A 147 9.14 2.39 -38.14
N GLN A 148 10.19 3.19 -37.94
CA GLN A 148 10.48 3.84 -36.66
C GLN A 148 10.62 5.34 -36.82
N VAL A 149 10.14 6.09 -35.83
CA VAL A 149 10.36 7.53 -35.72
C VAL A 149 10.77 7.88 -34.30
N GLN A 150 11.81 8.70 -34.19
CA GLN A 150 12.26 9.24 -32.92
C GLN A 150 11.65 10.62 -32.68
N MET A 151 11.16 10.84 -31.46
CA MET A 151 10.66 12.12 -30.99
C MET A 151 11.83 13.06 -30.68
N ASP A 152 11.65 14.36 -30.94
CA ASP A 152 12.64 15.37 -30.61
C ASP A 152 12.94 15.40 -29.10
N ALA A 153 14.22 15.55 -28.75
CA ALA A 153 14.66 15.68 -27.36
C ALA A 153 14.25 17.05 -26.81
N VAL A 154 13.07 17.12 -26.21
CA VAL A 154 12.51 18.35 -25.64
C VAL A 154 12.62 18.31 -24.12
N THR A 155 12.99 19.44 -23.52
CA THR A 155 12.84 19.67 -22.07
C THR A 155 11.76 20.71 -21.85
N LEU A 156 10.80 20.40 -20.99
CA LEU A 156 9.70 21.26 -20.63
C LEU A 156 9.84 21.70 -19.19
N GLU A 157 9.92 23.01 -18.98
CA GLU A 157 9.93 23.61 -17.64
C GLU A 157 8.50 23.74 -17.13
N ILE A 158 8.31 23.41 -15.85
CA ILE A 158 7.02 23.41 -15.17
C ILE A 158 7.04 24.51 -14.11
N ASN A 159 6.28 25.57 -14.36
CA ASN A 159 6.25 26.77 -13.52
C ASN A 159 5.20 26.71 -12.41
N ALA A 160 4.20 25.84 -12.53
CA ALA A 160 3.13 25.68 -11.55
C ALA A 160 3.24 24.34 -10.81
N THR A 161 2.91 24.35 -9.52
CA THR A 161 2.86 23.13 -8.70
C THR A 161 1.56 22.39 -8.98
N GLY A 162 1.64 21.12 -9.36
CA GLY A 162 0.46 20.33 -9.73
C GLY A 162 0.80 18.86 -9.95
N MET A 163 -0.25 18.07 -10.21
CA MET A 163 -0.11 16.69 -10.67
C MET A 163 -0.21 16.69 -12.18
N TYR A 164 0.80 16.14 -12.84
CA TYR A 164 0.94 16.17 -14.28
C TYR A 164 0.85 14.77 -14.85
N TYR A 165 0.12 14.63 -15.96
CA TYR A 165 0.03 13.41 -16.75
C TYR A 165 0.72 13.61 -18.09
N LEU A 166 1.29 12.52 -18.59
CA LEU A 166 1.79 12.42 -19.96
C LEU A 166 1.03 11.30 -20.67
N TYR A 167 0.40 11.65 -21.78
CA TYR A 167 -0.27 10.72 -22.66
C TYR A 167 0.39 10.73 -24.04
N PHE A 168 0.57 9.54 -24.60
CA PHE A 168 0.92 9.38 -26.00
C PHE A 168 -0.32 8.88 -26.73
N MET A 169 -0.70 9.59 -27.79
CA MET A 169 -1.98 9.38 -28.45
C MET A 169 -1.83 9.52 -29.97
N PHE A 170 -2.59 8.72 -30.72
CA PHE A 170 -2.75 8.92 -32.16
C PHE A 170 -4.16 8.56 -32.61
N CYS A 171 -4.59 9.23 -33.68
CA CYS A 171 -5.94 9.14 -34.22
C CYS A 171 -6.02 8.34 -35.52
N ASP A 172 -4.88 8.04 -36.14
CA ASP A 172 -4.84 7.34 -37.42
C ASP A 172 -5.03 5.83 -37.23
N PRO A 173 -6.11 5.22 -37.77
CA PRO A 173 -6.33 3.79 -37.71
C PRO A 173 -5.25 2.97 -38.44
N SER A 174 -4.54 3.56 -39.40
CA SER A 174 -3.47 2.91 -40.14
C SER A 174 -2.28 2.55 -39.25
N LEU A 175 -2.09 3.26 -38.13
CA LEU A 175 -1.02 3.04 -37.16
C LEU A 175 -1.38 1.99 -36.10
N LYS A 176 -2.50 1.26 -36.26
CA LYS A 176 -2.88 0.18 -35.34
C LYS A 176 -1.76 -0.84 -35.20
N GLY A 177 -1.34 -1.11 -33.95
CA GLY A 177 -0.22 -2.01 -33.66
C GLY A 177 1.12 -1.30 -33.45
N THR A 178 1.14 0.04 -33.45
CA THR A 178 2.32 0.82 -33.07
C THR A 178 2.73 0.53 -31.62
N THR A 179 4.03 0.46 -31.37
CA THR A 179 4.63 0.31 -30.04
C THR A 179 5.50 1.52 -29.69
N ILE A 180 5.69 1.75 -28.39
CA ILE A 180 6.55 2.81 -27.86
C ILE A 180 7.76 2.21 -27.14
N GLN A 181 8.93 2.80 -27.36
CA GLN A 181 10.15 2.50 -26.64
C GLN A 181 10.83 3.81 -26.22
N GLY A 182 11.41 3.87 -25.03
CA GLY A 182 12.20 5.04 -24.63
C GLY A 182 12.10 5.42 -23.17
N ARG A 183 12.58 6.62 -22.85
CA ARG A 183 12.64 7.12 -21.47
C ARG A 183 12.20 8.57 -21.36
N THR A 184 11.42 8.86 -20.33
CA THR A 184 11.13 10.23 -19.87
C THR A 184 11.58 10.42 -18.43
N VAL A 185 12.09 11.61 -18.14
CA VAL A 185 12.67 11.96 -16.83
C VAL A 185 11.92 13.15 -16.25
N TRP A 186 11.38 12.96 -15.05
CA TRP A 186 10.59 13.94 -14.31
C TRP A 186 11.38 14.31 -13.06
N ARG A 187 11.75 15.58 -12.93
CA ARG A 187 12.61 16.02 -11.83
C ARG A 187 12.07 17.26 -11.15
N ASN A 188 11.91 17.16 -9.83
CA ASN A 188 11.56 18.27 -8.95
C ASN A 188 12.80 19.10 -8.59
N PRO A 189 12.65 20.36 -8.10
CA PRO A 189 13.77 21.22 -7.74
C PRO A 189 14.73 20.58 -6.71
N ASN A 190 14.16 19.80 -5.79
CA ASN A 190 14.88 19.18 -4.67
C ASN A 190 15.42 17.77 -4.99
N GLY A 191 15.24 17.29 -6.22
CA GLY A 191 15.67 15.96 -6.65
C GLY A 191 14.60 15.19 -7.41
N TYR A 192 14.77 13.88 -7.52
CA TYR A 192 13.87 13.01 -8.28
C TYR A 192 12.64 12.56 -7.49
N LEU A 193 12.54 12.87 -6.20
CA LEU A 193 11.42 12.42 -5.40
C LEU A 193 10.11 13.09 -5.84
N PRO A 194 9.05 12.31 -6.16
CA PRO A 194 7.73 12.85 -6.48
C PRO A 194 7.20 13.76 -5.38
N GLY A 195 6.49 14.82 -5.76
CA GLY A 195 5.95 15.81 -4.82
C GLY A 195 5.03 15.21 -3.76
N LYS A 196 4.24 14.19 -4.11
CA LYS A 196 3.36 13.45 -3.19
C LYS A 196 4.13 12.68 -2.11
N MET A 197 5.40 12.35 -2.37
CA MET A 197 6.25 11.60 -1.45
C MET A 197 7.24 12.48 -0.68
N ALA A 198 7.48 13.71 -1.14
CA ALA A 198 8.46 14.62 -0.54
C ALA A 198 8.27 14.84 0.98
N PRO A 199 7.04 15.01 1.50
CA PRO A 199 6.85 15.16 2.94
C PRO A 199 7.20 13.90 3.76
N LEU A 200 7.02 12.70 3.19
CA LEU A 200 7.30 11.45 3.90
C LEU A 200 8.78 11.30 4.24
N MET A 201 9.68 11.68 3.33
CA MET A 201 11.12 11.64 3.59
C MET A 201 11.48 12.42 4.88
N THR A 202 10.89 13.60 5.02
CA THR A 202 11.09 14.46 6.19
C THR A 202 10.47 13.84 7.45
N LEU A 203 9.25 13.29 7.33
CA LEU A 203 8.57 12.58 8.42
C LEU A 203 9.40 11.41 8.95
N TYR A 204 9.88 10.51 8.08
CA TYR A 204 10.69 9.37 8.50
C TYR A 204 12.01 9.80 9.15
N GLY A 205 12.61 10.90 8.71
CA GLY A 205 13.76 11.51 9.38
C GLY A 205 13.45 11.95 10.81
N PHE A 206 12.35 12.69 11.02
CA PHE A 206 11.91 13.09 12.37
C PHE A 206 11.52 11.89 13.23
N MET A 207 10.83 10.90 12.67
CA MET A 207 10.45 9.68 13.38
C MET A 207 11.68 8.87 13.79
N SER A 208 12.69 8.75 12.93
CA SER A 208 13.96 8.10 13.27
C SER A 208 14.61 8.75 14.51
N LEU A 209 14.65 10.08 14.56
CA LEU A 209 15.12 10.81 15.74
C LEU A 209 14.23 10.56 16.97
N ALA A 210 12.90 10.55 16.80
CA ALA A 210 11.95 10.31 17.90
C ALA A 210 12.09 8.88 18.48
N TYR A 211 12.35 7.88 17.65
CA TYR A 211 12.65 6.51 18.08
C TYR A 211 14.02 6.42 18.78
N LEU A 212 15.03 7.15 18.30
CA LEU A 212 16.34 7.24 18.96
C LEU A 212 16.21 7.84 20.37
N LEU A 213 15.46 8.93 20.53
CA LEU A 213 15.21 9.55 21.84
C LEU A 213 14.43 8.61 22.78
N LEU A 214 13.40 7.93 22.26
CA LEU A 214 12.65 6.93 23.02
C LEU A 214 13.55 5.76 23.45
N GLY A 215 14.38 5.25 22.54
CA GLY A 215 15.34 4.18 22.79
C GLY A 215 16.38 4.56 23.85
N LEU A 216 16.91 5.78 23.80
CA LEU A 216 17.84 6.29 24.80
C LEU A 216 17.17 6.40 26.18
N ALA A 217 15.99 7.01 26.25
CA ALA A 217 15.24 7.14 27.51
C ALA A 217 14.89 5.76 28.10
N TRP A 218 14.47 4.82 27.25
CA TRP A 218 14.19 3.45 27.64
C TRP A 218 15.44 2.71 28.13
N PHE A 219 16.56 2.82 27.40
CA PHE A 219 17.82 2.19 27.77
C PHE A 219 18.36 2.71 29.11
N LEU A 220 18.27 4.02 29.36
CA LEU A 220 18.65 4.61 30.65
C LEU A 220 17.82 4.02 31.80
N ARG A 221 16.50 3.87 31.61
CA ARG A 221 15.62 3.21 32.59
C ARG A 221 15.96 1.72 32.74
N PHE A 222 16.22 1.03 31.64
CA PHE A 222 16.59 -0.38 31.63
C PHE A 222 17.85 -0.63 32.46
N VAL A 223 18.90 0.18 32.28
CA VAL A 223 20.16 0.05 33.04
C VAL A 223 19.96 0.43 34.51
N GLN A 224 19.19 1.48 34.82
CA GLN A 224 18.93 1.90 36.20
C GLN A 224 18.25 0.82 37.05
N PHE A 225 17.39 0.00 36.43
CA PHE A 225 16.62 -1.05 37.09
C PHE A 225 17.02 -2.46 36.60
N TRP A 226 18.28 -2.65 36.20
CA TRP A 226 18.72 -3.88 35.52
C TRP A 226 18.54 -5.17 36.35
N LYS A 227 18.48 -5.05 37.68
CA LYS A 227 18.25 -6.16 38.61
C LYS A 227 16.79 -6.64 38.65
N ASP A 228 15.83 -5.78 38.29
CA ASP A 228 14.40 -6.04 38.42
C ASP A 228 13.73 -6.26 37.04
N ILE A 229 14.46 -6.83 36.07
CA ILE A 229 14.01 -6.95 34.68
C ILE A 229 13.31 -8.28 34.39
N ILE A 230 12.08 -8.18 33.92
CA ILE A 230 11.29 -9.30 33.37
C ILE A 230 11.50 -9.50 31.86
N GLN A 231 11.17 -10.69 31.35
CA GLN A 231 11.28 -11.07 29.93
C GLN A 231 10.57 -10.08 28.98
N LEU A 232 9.48 -9.46 29.42
CA LEU A 232 8.74 -8.48 28.62
C LEU A 232 9.58 -7.25 28.24
N HIS A 233 10.45 -6.76 29.13
CA HIS A 233 11.28 -5.59 28.84
C HIS A 233 12.28 -5.85 27.71
N TYR A 234 12.78 -7.09 27.59
CA TYR A 234 13.62 -7.49 26.46
C TYR A 234 12.86 -7.43 25.13
N HIS A 235 11.60 -7.88 25.12
CA HIS A 235 10.74 -7.76 23.93
C HIS A 235 10.43 -6.30 23.58
N ILE A 236 10.13 -5.45 24.56
CA ILE A 236 9.90 -4.01 24.32
C ILE A 236 11.18 -3.37 23.74
N THR A 237 12.34 -3.69 24.30
CA THR A 237 13.65 -3.21 23.80
C THR A 237 13.88 -3.64 22.34
N ALA A 238 13.58 -4.90 22.00
CA ALA A 238 13.69 -5.39 20.63
C ALA A 238 12.73 -4.67 19.67
N VAL A 239 11.50 -4.36 20.09
CA VAL A 239 10.54 -3.60 19.28
C VAL A 239 10.99 -2.15 19.05
N ILE A 240 11.58 -1.49 20.05
CA ILE A 240 12.14 -0.15 19.89
C ILE A 240 13.34 -0.17 18.93
N ALA A 241 14.25 -1.13 19.11
CA ALA A 241 15.43 -1.31 18.24
C ALA A 241 15.01 -1.53 16.78
N LEU A 242 14.01 -2.37 16.56
CA LEU A 242 13.45 -2.56 15.24
C LEU A 242 12.85 -1.27 14.69
N GLY A 243 12.02 -0.57 15.46
CA GLY A 243 11.38 0.67 14.99
C GLY A 243 12.41 1.72 14.59
N MET A 244 13.53 1.83 15.33
CA MET A 244 14.68 2.65 14.94
C MET A 244 15.25 2.24 13.58
N CYS A 245 15.51 0.94 13.38
CA CYS A 245 16.04 0.43 12.11
C CYS A 245 15.07 0.66 10.96
N GLU A 246 13.77 0.38 11.15
CA GLU A 246 12.73 0.55 10.14
C GLU A 246 12.63 2.01 9.67
N MET A 247 12.56 2.97 10.60
CA MET A 247 12.48 4.39 10.24
C MET A 247 13.74 4.88 9.52
N ALA A 248 14.93 4.40 9.93
CA ALA A 248 16.18 4.72 9.26
C ALA A 248 16.22 4.17 7.83
N VAL A 249 15.80 2.92 7.65
CA VAL A 249 15.72 2.26 6.33
C VAL A 249 14.78 3.03 5.40
N TRP A 250 13.57 3.38 5.86
CA TRP A 250 12.66 4.21 5.07
C TRP A 250 13.28 5.56 4.70
N TYR A 251 13.92 6.25 5.64
CA TYR A 251 14.60 7.51 5.36
C TYR A 251 15.68 7.36 4.27
N PHE A 252 16.55 6.36 4.38
CA PHE A 252 17.61 6.12 3.40
C PHE A 252 17.06 5.71 2.04
N GLU A 253 15.97 4.95 1.98
CA GLU A 253 15.29 4.62 0.73
C GLU A 253 14.75 5.88 0.04
N TYR A 254 14.05 6.74 0.78
CA TYR A 254 13.54 8.00 0.22
C TYR A 254 14.67 8.94 -0.21
N ALA A 255 15.76 9.01 0.55
CA ALA A 255 16.94 9.80 0.21
C ALA A 255 17.67 9.26 -1.03
N ASN A 256 17.81 7.94 -1.13
CA ASN A 256 18.39 7.28 -2.30
C ASN A 256 17.49 7.48 -3.52
N PHE A 257 16.18 7.28 -3.39
CA PHE A 257 15.22 7.52 -4.47
C PHE A 257 15.23 8.99 -4.93
N ASN A 258 15.37 9.95 -4.00
CA ASN A 258 15.52 11.35 -4.36
C ASN A 258 16.80 11.63 -5.18
N SER A 259 17.84 10.81 -5.00
CA SER A 259 19.14 10.96 -5.67
C SER A 259 19.21 10.22 -7.00
N THR A 260 18.70 8.99 -7.07
CA THR A 260 18.79 8.10 -8.23
C THR A 260 17.57 8.16 -9.15
N GLY A 261 16.40 8.54 -8.64
CA GLY A 261 15.13 8.53 -9.37
C GLY A 261 14.57 7.14 -9.65
N THR A 262 15.13 6.10 -9.02
CA THR A 262 14.67 4.71 -9.11
C THR A 262 14.22 4.20 -7.75
N ARG A 263 13.14 3.42 -7.70
CA ARG A 263 12.58 2.89 -6.45
C ARG A 263 13.03 1.44 -6.23
N PRO A 264 14.06 1.16 -5.41
CA PRO A 264 14.40 -0.21 -5.07
C PRO A 264 13.28 -0.84 -4.23
N MET A 265 12.61 -1.87 -4.76
CA MET A 265 11.45 -2.52 -4.12
C MET A 265 11.80 -3.62 -3.10
N GLY A 266 13.08 -3.98 -2.97
CA GLY A 266 13.52 -5.12 -2.17
C GLY A 266 13.29 -5.02 -0.66
N ILE A 267 12.81 -3.87 -0.15
CA ILE A 267 12.81 -3.58 1.29
C ILE A 267 11.39 -3.29 1.84
N THR A 268 10.41 -2.96 0.99
CA THR A 268 9.02 -2.76 1.44
C THR A 268 8.32 -4.06 1.90
N LEU A 269 8.90 -5.23 1.61
CA LEU A 269 8.41 -6.54 2.06
C LEU A 269 8.71 -6.82 3.55
N TRP A 270 9.60 -6.05 4.18
CA TRP A 270 9.93 -6.20 5.61
C TRP A 270 8.88 -5.63 6.57
N ALA A 271 7.88 -4.89 6.08
CA ALA A 271 6.78 -4.37 6.91
C ALA A 271 5.73 -5.45 7.26
N VAL A 272 5.55 -6.47 6.41
CA VAL A 272 4.48 -7.46 6.54
C VAL A 272 4.86 -8.63 7.48
N THR A 273 6.14 -8.97 7.55
CA THR A 273 6.64 -10.00 8.48
C THR A 273 6.55 -9.54 9.93
N PHE A 274 6.73 -8.24 10.20
CA PHE A 274 6.67 -7.69 11.55
C PHE A 274 5.28 -7.60 12.17
N THR A 275 4.25 -7.42 11.34
CA THR A 275 2.86 -7.50 11.80
C THR A 275 2.52 -8.92 12.26
N SER A 276 3.12 -9.93 11.64
CA SER A 276 2.92 -11.34 12.02
C SER A 276 3.64 -11.69 13.32
N VAL A 277 4.84 -11.16 13.58
CA VAL A 277 5.56 -11.34 14.85
C VAL A 277 4.79 -10.70 16.03
N LYS A 278 4.18 -9.52 15.82
CA LYS A 278 3.29 -8.87 16.80
C LYS A 278 2.07 -9.73 17.14
N LYS A 279 1.53 -10.47 16.16
CA LYS A 279 0.37 -11.37 16.31
C LYS A 279 0.75 -12.73 16.94
N THR A 280 2.02 -13.15 16.83
CA THR A 280 2.54 -14.34 17.52
C THR A 280 2.82 -14.05 19.00
N LEU A 281 3.33 -12.87 19.35
CA LEU A 281 3.48 -12.46 20.76
C LEU A 281 2.14 -12.35 21.50
N SER A 282 1.01 -12.14 20.80
CA SER A 282 -0.32 -12.14 21.42
C SER A 282 -0.87 -13.52 21.75
N ARG A 283 -0.35 -14.60 21.14
CA ARG A 283 -0.84 -15.97 21.36
C ARG A 283 -0.31 -16.61 22.65
N THR A 284 0.78 -16.08 23.21
CA THR A 284 1.41 -16.62 24.43
C THR A 284 0.95 -15.95 25.73
N ARG A 285 -0.03 -15.05 25.70
CA ARG A 285 -0.61 -14.40 26.89
C ARG A 285 -2.01 -14.94 27.21
N ARG A 286 -2.12 -16.21 27.57
CA ARG A 286 -3.43 -16.80 27.91
C ARG A 286 -3.71 -16.96 29.41
N ASN A 287 -2.73 -16.81 30.30
CA ASN A 287 -2.94 -17.10 31.74
C ASN A 287 -2.50 -15.96 32.67
N LEU A 288 -2.99 -14.72 32.51
CA LEU A 288 -2.72 -13.68 33.52
C LEU A 288 -4.00 -12.91 33.88
N ALA A 289 -4.72 -13.43 34.87
CA ALA A 289 -5.90 -12.81 35.40
C ALA A 289 -5.53 -11.63 36.34
N LYS A 290 -5.96 -10.42 35.93
CA LYS A 290 -6.22 -9.17 36.68
C LYS A 290 -5.06 -8.43 37.38
N LEU A 291 -4.89 -7.16 36.99
CA LEU A 291 -5.21 -5.98 37.83
C LEU A 291 -5.19 -4.72 36.94
N GLU A 292 -5.82 -3.64 37.39
CA GLU A 292 -6.15 -2.35 36.73
C GLU A 292 -5.22 -1.78 35.63
N LEU A 293 -3.93 -2.14 35.62
CA LEU A 293 -2.98 -1.84 34.55
C LEU A 293 -3.38 -2.47 33.19
N TYR A 294 -3.88 -3.70 33.20
CA TYR A 294 -4.41 -4.35 32.00
C TYR A 294 -5.69 -3.68 31.51
N ARG A 295 -6.52 -3.12 32.40
CA ARG A 295 -7.71 -2.36 32.00
C ARG A 295 -7.32 -1.09 31.24
N LYS A 296 -6.33 -0.33 31.72
CA LYS A 296 -5.81 0.85 31.01
C LYS A 296 -5.14 0.48 29.68
N PHE A 297 -4.38 -0.60 29.64
CA PHE A 297 -3.75 -1.12 28.42
C PHE A 297 -4.79 -1.58 27.39
N THR A 298 -5.77 -2.40 27.79
CA THR A 298 -6.84 -2.89 26.92
C THR A 298 -7.76 -1.76 26.47
N ASN A 299 -8.06 -0.77 27.32
CA ASN A 299 -8.81 0.41 26.91
C ASN A 299 -8.05 1.22 25.86
N THR A 300 -6.73 1.41 26.04
CA THR A 300 -5.89 2.09 25.05
C THR A 300 -5.86 1.32 23.72
N LEU A 301 -5.70 -0.01 23.79
CA LEU A 301 -5.69 -0.87 22.62
C LEU A 301 -7.05 -0.83 21.90
N ALA A 302 -8.16 -0.92 22.63
CA ALA A 302 -9.50 -0.82 22.09
C ALA A 302 -9.74 0.52 21.38
N VAL A 303 -9.34 1.63 22.00
CA VAL A 303 -9.40 2.96 21.36
C VAL A 303 -8.56 2.99 20.07
N SER A 304 -7.35 2.42 20.09
CA SER A 304 -6.51 2.36 18.88
C SER A 304 -7.10 1.51 17.76
N VAL A 305 -7.81 0.42 18.09
CA VAL A 305 -8.50 -0.42 17.12
C VAL A 305 -9.69 0.32 16.51
N LEU A 306 -10.50 1.00 17.33
CA LEU A 306 -11.61 1.83 16.84
C LEU A 306 -11.11 2.96 15.93
N LEU A 307 -10.03 3.63 16.34
CA LEU A 307 -9.39 4.68 15.55
C LEU A 307 -8.83 4.12 14.23
N SER A 308 -8.24 2.91 14.25
CA SER A 308 -7.75 2.23 13.05
C SER A 308 -8.88 1.89 12.08
N ILE A 309 -10.02 1.40 12.58
CA ILE A 309 -11.20 1.08 11.76
C ILE A 309 -11.76 2.36 11.13
N ALA A 310 -11.89 3.44 11.92
CA ALA A 310 -12.32 4.73 11.41
C ALA A 310 -11.36 5.27 10.34
N TRP A 311 -10.04 5.13 10.54
CA TRP A 311 -9.04 5.54 9.58
C TRP A 311 -9.06 4.75 8.29
N ILE A 312 -9.24 3.42 8.35
CA ILE A 312 -9.42 2.58 7.15
C ILE A 312 -10.65 3.03 6.36
N GLY A 313 -11.75 3.35 7.06
CA GLY A 313 -12.94 3.93 6.41
C GLY A 313 -12.65 5.26 5.71
N PHE A 314 -11.87 6.13 6.34
CA PHE A 314 -11.41 7.39 5.74
C PHE A 314 -10.48 7.16 4.54
N GLU A 315 -9.54 6.22 4.62
CA GLU A 315 -8.63 5.88 3.52
C GLU A 315 -9.40 5.36 2.29
N LEU A 316 -10.37 4.47 2.50
CA LEU A 316 -11.26 4.00 1.43
C LEU A 316 -12.09 5.14 0.84
N TYR A 317 -12.64 6.02 1.68
CA TYR A 317 -13.37 7.20 1.23
C TYR A 317 -12.49 8.15 0.41
N PHE A 318 -11.27 8.44 0.88
CA PHE A 318 -10.31 9.30 0.19
C PHE A 318 -9.94 8.72 -1.18
N ASN A 319 -9.61 7.43 -1.24
CA ASN A 319 -9.27 6.76 -2.50
C ASN A 319 -10.44 6.69 -3.49
N ALA A 320 -11.68 6.59 -2.98
CA ALA A 320 -12.88 6.60 -3.82
C ALA A 320 -13.24 8.01 -4.33
N THR A 321 -12.99 9.05 -3.54
CA THR A 321 -13.33 10.44 -3.89
C THR A 321 -12.28 11.10 -4.78
N ASP A 322 -11.01 10.70 -4.68
CA ASP A 322 -9.92 11.27 -5.46
C ASP A 322 -9.11 10.22 -6.26
N PRO A 323 -9.73 9.53 -7.24
CA PRO A 323 -9.04 8.52 -8.06
C PRO A 323 -7.94 9.11 -8.96
N LEU A 324 -7.93 10.43 -9.17
CA LEU A 324 -6.95 11.12 -10.02
C LEU A 324 -5.84 11.81 -9.22
N SER A 325 -5.83 11.64 -7.89
CA SER A 325 -4.83 12.26 -7.01
C SER A 325 -4.78 13.80 -7.12
N GLU A 326 -5.91 14.49 -7.30
CA GLU A 326 -5.98 15.95 -7.24
C GLU A 326 -5.52 16.50 -5.88
N LEU A 327 -5.77 15.75 -4.80
CA LEU A 327 -5.42 16.05 -3.41
C LEU A 327 -4.08 15.42 -2.99
N TRP A 328 -3.18 15.16 -3.95
CA TRP A 328 -1.86 14.57 -3.70
C TRP A 328 -1.04 15.26 -2.59
N GLN A 329 -1.24 16.56 -2.36
CA GLN A 329 -0.53 17.33 -1.33
C GLN A 329 -0.82 16.83 0.10
N ILE A 330 -1.99 16.20 0.31
CA ILE A 330 -2.38 15.62 1.60
C ILE A 330 -2.31 14.09 1.62
N ALA A 331 -2.03 13.44 0.48
CA ALA A 331 -1.99 11.98 0.37
C ALA A 331 -0.97 11.32 1.32
N TRP A 332 0.13 12.03 1.66
CA TRP A 332 1.14 11.55 2.59
C TRP A 332 0.62 11.37 4.03
N ILE A 333 -0.51 11.98 4.38
CA ILE A 333 -1.13 11.84 5.70
C ILE A 333 -1.57 10.39 5.94
N ILE A 334 -1.95 9.66 4.88
CA ILE A 334 -2.41 8.27 4.95
C ILE A 334 -1.35 7.37 5.60
N PRO A 335 -0.11 7.25 5.06
CA PRO A 335 0.95 6.49 5.72
C PRO A 335 1.45 7.15 7.02
N ALA A 336 1.44 8.48 7.11
CA ALA A 336 1.90 9.19 8.29
C ALA A 336 1.08 8.85 9.54
N PHE A 337 -0.24 8.74 9.41
CA PHE A 337 -1.13 8.37 10.49
C PHE A 337 -0.75 7.02 11.12
N TRP A 338 -0.52 6.00 10.30
CA TRP A 338 -0.14 4.67 10.78
C TRP A 338 1.20 4.69 11.52
N CYS A 339 2.16 5.44 10.99
CA CYS A 339 3.46 5.65 11.63
C CYS A 339 3.29 6.30 13.01
N LEU A 340 2.57 7.41 13.09
CA LEU A 340 2.33 8.15 14.34
C LEU A 340 1.53 7.32 15.36
N LEU A 341 0.49 6.61 14.92
CA LEU A 341 -0.31 5.74 15.78
C LEU A 341 0.54 4.62 16.38
N SER A 342 1.37 3.97 15.57
CA SER A 342 2.25 2.88 16.03
C SER A 342 3.30 3.37 17.04
N TYR A 343 3.88 4.56 16.81
CA TYR A 343 4.81 5.20 17.74
C TYR A 343 4.12 5.59 19.04
N ALA A 344 2.94 6.23 18.97
CA ALA A 344 2.18 6.62 20.15
C ALA A 344 1.81 5.40 21.01
N LEU A 345 1.37 4.30 20.39
CA LEU A 345 1.12 3.04 21.08
C LEU A 345 2.38 2.50 21.77
N LEU A 346 3.54 2.55 21.10
CA LEU A 346 4.80 2.12 21.69
C LEU A 346 5.21 2.99 22.88
N VAL A 347 5.05 4.32 22.79
CA VAL A 347 5.29 5.25 23.90
C VAL A 347 4.39 4.91 25.09
N VAL A 348 3.10 4.67 24.86
CA VAL A 348 2.18 4.27 25.94
C VAL A 348 2.60 2.93 26.56
N ILE A 349 3.00 1.95 25.74
CA ILE A 349 3.53 0.67 26.24
C ILE A 349 4.77 0.91 27.12
N CYS A 350 5.70 1.75 26.68
CA CYS A 350 6.90 2.09 27.45
C CYS A 350 6.56 2.75 28.78
N ILE A 351 5.57 3.64 28.83
CA ILE A 351 5.15 4.29 30.09
C ILE A 351 4.45 3.31 31.02
N LEU A 352 3.53 2.49 30.50
CA LEU A 352 2.76 1.54 31.30
C LEU A 352 3.66 0.45 31.93
N TRP A 353 4.65 -0.01 31.16
CA TRP A 353 5.57 -1.09 31.51
C TRP A 353 6.99 -0.59 31.80
N ALA A 354 7.16 0.67 32.20
CA ALA A 354 8.47 1.19 32.58
C ALA A 354 9.05 0.41 33.78
N PRO A 355 10.34 0.01 33.74
CA PRO A 355 11.00 -0.58 34.90
C PRO A 355 10.89 0.33 36.13
N SER A 356 10.50 -0.23 37.28
CA SER A 356 10.28 0.53 38.51
C SER A 356 10.66 -0.26 39.76
N ARG A 357 11.08 0.44 40.81
CA ARG A 357 11.60 -0.09 42.09
C ARG A 357 10.56 -0.78 42.98
N ASN A 358 9.28 -0.78 42.63
CA ASN A 358 8.23 -1.47 43.40
C ASN A 358 7.97 -2.85 42.79
N PRO A 359 8.63 -3.92 43.28
CA PRO A 359 8.46 -5.27 42.76
C PRO A 359 7.05 -5.82 42.99
N THR A 360 6.28 -5.27 43.93
CA THR A 360 4.90 -5.69 44.22
C THR A 360 3.97 -5.59 43.02
N ARG A 361 4.21 -4.70 42.06
CA ARG A 361 3.36 -4.59 40.85
C ARG A 361 3.48 -5.80 39.91
N TYR A 362 4.60 -6.52 39.98
CA TYR A 362 4.92 -7.67 39.11
C TYR A 362 5.00 -8.99 39.89
N ALA A 363 5.37 -8.97 41.16
CA ALA A 363 5.44 -10.16 42.02
C ALA A 363 4.05 -10.80 42.25
N TYR A 364 3.00 -9.99 42.49
CA TYR A 364 1.63 -10.53 42.56
C TYR A 364 1.16 -11.11 41.21
N MET A 365 1.79 -10.78 40.08
CA MET A 365 1.43 -11.37 38.78
C MET A 365 1.99 -12.78 38.56
N GLU A 366 3.07 -13.13 39.27
CA GLU A 366 3.67 -14.47 39.23
C GLU A 366 3.05 -15.37 40.31
N GLU A 367 2.81 -14.81 41.50
CA GLU A 367 2.24 -15.54 42.65
C GLU A 367 0.76 -15.88 42.46
N THR A 368 -0.03 -15.01 41.81
CA THR A 368 -1.43 -15.35 41.47
C THR A 368 -1.54 -16.24 40.22
N GLY A 369 -0.41 -16.65 39.62
CA GLY A 369 -0.39 -17.58 38.48
C GLY A 369 -0.30 -19.05 38.91
N ASP A 370 0.32 -19.33 40.06
CA ASP A 370 0.45 -20.69 40.60
C ASP A 370 -0.79 -21.16 41.37
N ASP A 371 -1.65 -20.25 41.86
CA ASP A 371 -2.88 -20.61 42.57
C ASP A 371 -4.06 -20.97 41.63
N PHE A 372 -3.93 -20.77 40.31
CA PHE A 372 -5.00 -21.11 39.34
C PHE A 372 -4.76 -22.39 38.54
N ASP A 373 -3.62 -23.06 38.72
CA ASP A 373 -3.30 -24.29 37.99
C ASP A 373 -3.61 -25.60 38.78
N GLU A 374 -4.27 -25.52 39.95
CA GLU A 374 -4.76 -26.69 40.70
C GLU A 374 -6.29 -26.91 40.66
N GLU A 375 -7.04 -26.19 39.81
CA GLU A 375 -8.48 -26.46 39.56
C GLU A 375 -8.82 -26.82 38.09
N GLY A 376 -7.81 -27.19 37.32
CA GLY A 376 -7.94 -27.46 35.88
C GLY A 376 -7.42 -28.82 35.44
N ILE A 377 -7.99 -29.93 35.92
CA ILE A 377 -8.34 -31.18 35.18
C ILE A 377 -9.07 -32.14 36.14
N SER A 378 -10.40 -32.12 36.13
CA SER A 378 -11.26 -33.25 36.55
C SER A 378 -12.53 -33.26 35.69
N LEU A 379 -12.35 -33.39 34.38
CA LEU A 379 -13.45 -33.52 33.40
C LEU A 379 -13.78 -34.98 33.05
N THR A 380 -13.25 -35.96 33.79
CA THR A 380 -13.60 -37.39 33.63
C THR A 380 -14.47 -37.94 34.77
N SER A 381 -14.56 -37.25 35.92
CA SER A 381 -15.39 -37.68 37.06
C SER A 381 -16.88 -37.36 36.87
N SER A 382 -17.22 -36.22 36.26
CA SER A 382 -18.60 -35.80 36.01
C SER A 382 -19.29 -36.59 34.89
N VAL A 383 -18.55 -37.12 33.91
CA VAL A 383 -19.09 -38.02 32.87
C VAL A 383 -19.35 -39.43 33.44
N ALA A 384 -18.47 -39.94 34.31
CA ALA A 384 -18.68 -41.22 34.99
C ALA A 384 -19.87 -41.18 35.96
N LYS A 385 -20.09 -40.05 36.65
CA LYS A 385 -21.23 -39.87 37.57
C LYS A 385 -22.57 -39.75 36.83
N ILE A 386 -22.60 -39.09 35.67
CA ILE A 386 -23.81 -39.00 34.81
C ILE A 386 -24.10 -40.34 34.12
N SER A 387 -23.09 -41.09 33.69
CA SER A 387 -23.28 -42.41 33.07
C SER A 387 -23.74 -43.48 34.07
N GLY A 388 -23.33 -43.39 35.33
CA GLY A 388 -23.78 -44.29 36.40
C GLY A 388 -25.21 -44.04 36.86
N ASP A 389 -25.63 -42.77 36.99
CA ASP A 389 -26.99 -42.40 37.42
C ASP A 389 -28.06 -42.70 36.36
N VAL A 390 -27.70 -42.69 35.07
CA VAL A 390 -28.59 -43.05 33.96
C VAL A 390 -28.73 -44.57 33.82
N ALA A 391 -27.67 -45.34 34.06
CA ALA A 391 -27.71 -46.81 34.06
C ALA A 391 -28.54 -47.37 35.24
N ALA A 392 -28.37 -46.78 36.44
CA ALA A 392 -29.16 -47.18 37.62
C ALA A 392 -30.66 -46.83 37.51
N LYS A 393 -31.02 -45.81 36.72
CA LYS A 393 -32.42 -45.44 36.44
C LYS A 393 -33.09 -46.30 35.35
N LEU A 394 -32.30 -46.92 34.46
CA LEU A 394 -32.79 -47.82 33.43
C LEU A 394 -33.07 -49.22 33.97
N ASP A 395 -32.25 -49.74 34.89
CA ASP A 395 -32.52 -51.03 35.56
C ASP A 395 -33.72 -50.97 36.52
N ARG A 396 -33.94 -49.84 37.19
CA ARG A 396 -35.08 -49.69 38.11
C ARG A 396 -36.43 -49.57 37.40
N LYS A 397 -36.45 -49.10 36.15
CA LYS A 397 -37.67 -48.94 35.35
C LYS A 397 -38.04 -50.21 34.55
N ALA A 398 -37.11 -51.15 34.39
CA ALA A 398 -37.37 -52.47 33.80
C ALA A 398 -37.96 -53.47 34.81
N ILE A 399 -37.80 -53.24 36.12
CA ILE A 399 -38.32 -54.13 37.18
C ILE A 399 -39.77 -53.78 37.56
N ASP A 400 -40.19 -52.50 37.47
CA ASP A 400 -41.55 -52.07 37.81
C ASP A 400 -42.60 -52.39 36.72
N HIS A 401 -42.21 -52.86 35.53
CA HIS A 401 -43.13 -53.22 34.45
C HIS A 401 -43.38 -54.74 34.34
N ALA A 402 -42.83 -55.55 35.25
CA ALA A 402 -42.96 -57.01 35.24
C ALA A 402 -43.95 -57.57 36.30
N PHE A 403 -44.62 -56.73 37.08
CA PHE A 403 -45.65 -57.17 38.04
C PHE A 403 -46.90 -56.29 37.94
N GLY A 404 -47.79 -56.67 37.03
CA GLY A 404 -49.11 -56.06 36.89
C GLY A 404 -49.86 -56.61 35.69
N GLU A 405 -50.28 -57.89 35.77
CA GLU A 405 -51.55 -58.39 35.21
C GLU A 405 -51.86 -59.79 35.78
N ASP A 406 -53.14 -59.96 36.15
CA ASP A 406 -53.90 -61.17 36.53
C ASP A 406 -53.69 -61.75 37.95
N LEU A 407 -54.59 -61.55 38.94
CA LEU A 407 -56.00 -61.97 39.06
C LEU A 407 -56.22 -63.43 38.64
N GLU A 408 -56.36 -64.34 39.62
CA GLU A 408 -57.67 -64.87 40.03
C GLU A 408 -57.55 -65.94 41.13
N GLU A 409 -58.62 -65.95 41.92
CA GLU A 409 -58.85 -66.69 43.15
C GLU A 409 -58.91 -68.21 43.02
N ASP A 410 -58.78 -68.80 44.21
CA ASP A 410 -58.63 -70.20 44.51
C ASP A 410 -59.79 -71.07 44.03
N LYS A 411 -59.43 -72.32 43.75
CA LYS A 411 -60.35 -73.46 43.75
C LYS A 411 -61.05 -73.50 45.11
N ARG A 412 -62.14 -74.27 45.18
CA ARG A 412 -62.77 -74.64 46.44
C ARG A 412 -63.42 -73.46 47.15
N GLU A 413 -64.72 -73.46 46.84
CA GLU A 413 -65.90 -73.23 47.69
C GLU A 413 -66.19 -71.80 48.12
#